data_AF-A0A7R9LIG0-F1
#
_entry.id   AF-A0A7R9LIG0-F1
#
_cell.length_a   1.000
_cell.length_b   1.000
_cell.length_c   1.000
_cell.angle_alpha   90.00
_cell.angle_beta   90.00
_cell.angle_gamma   90.00
#
_symmetry.space_group_name_H-M   'P 1'
#
loop_
_entity.id
_entity.type
_entity.pdbx_description
1 polymer ?
#
loop_
_entity_poly.entity_id
_entity_poly.type
_entity_poly.pdbx_seq_one_letter_code
_entity_poly.pdbx_strand_id
1 'polypeptide(L)'
;MHFIEIAMVCVAISGVLSATPKAAEKTPVEQSDPPIVLRQVSIVNAEITVADRDTSGTGAVTALQYPTTISHPLDADSQQRVVIKFQLKDKLKGDVMSAHQTFVQMKNMKTKQEIVFIAEPDSALNYKLDLNLQTKAKDLNHMNGLYEISLIIGDASISNPILWKIASINLQLSNQLPDSEEVVSPFVSKPEIKHLFREPENRPAPVVSMAFSILVVVPIVILFGLWFKIGLNFSGFPLALSAPVFLCPDREYKPEIQTKK
;
A
#
# COMPACT_ATOMS: atom_id res chain seq x y z
N MET A 1 -17.27 17.08 40.75
CA MET A 1 -15.85 17.09 40.33
C MET A 1 -15.78 16.59 38.91
N HIS A 2 -15.50 17.52 38.00
CA HIS A 2 -15.17 17.44 36.57
C HIS A 2 -15.45 16.18 35.75
N PHE A 3 -16.51 16.27 34.94
CA PHE A 3 -16.50 15.87 33.52
C PHE A 3 -15.70 16.91 32.72
N ILE A 4 -14.78 16.47 31.85
CA ILE A 4 -14.20 17.27 30.77
C ILE A 4 -14.23 16.42 29.50
N GLU A 5 -15.19 16.75 28.64
CA GLU A 5 -15.35 16.27 27.28
C GLU A 5 -14.83 17.38 26.35
N ILE A 6 -13.90 17.07 25.45
CA ILE A 6 -13.20 18.05 24.62
C ILE A 6 -13.98 18.29 23.33
N ALA A 7 -14.23 19.59 23.14
CA ALA A 7 -15.00 20.26 22.11
C ALA A 7 -14.74 19.87 20.64
N MET A 8 -15.85 19.68 19.93
CA MET A 8 -16.02 19.83 18.49
C MET A 8 -16.09 21.33 18.16
N VAL A 9 -15.17 21.82 17.33
CA VAL A 9 -15.11 23.22 16.88
C VAL A 9 -15.98 23.39 15.64
N CYS A 10 -17.17 23.98 15.82
CA CYS A 10 -18.00 24.52 14.74
C CYS A 10 -17.58 25.97 14.47
N VAL A 11 -17.16 26.25 13.23
CA VAL A 11 -16.91 27.62 12.75
C VAL A 11 -18.24 28.29 12.44
N ALA A 12 -18.54 29.36 13.17
CA ALA A 12 -19.67 30.25 12.94
C ALA A 12 -19.32 31.28 11.85
N ILE A 13 -20.22 31.42 10.87
CA ILE A 13 -20.33 32.64 10.06
C ILE A 13 -21.76 33.16 10.26
N SER A 14 -21.90 34.14 11.15
CA SER A 14 -23.12 34.91 11.35
C SER A 14 -23.12 36.09 10.37
N GLY A 15 -23.98 36.02 9.35
CA GLY A 15 -24.35 37.15 8.50
C GLY A 15 -25.87 37.32 8.54
N VAL A 16 -26.32 38.31 9.29
CA VAL A 16 -27.73 38.67 9.47
C VAL A 16 -28.29 39.22 8.16
N LEU A 17 -29.29 38.56 7.58
CA LEU A 17 -30.12 39.13 6.53
C LEU A 17 -31.53 39.35 7.09
N SER A 18 -31.85 40.61 7.31
CA SER A 18 -33.18 41.10 7.68
C SER A 18 -34.14 40.89 6.51
N ALA A 19 -35.24 40.16 6.73
CA ALA A 19 -36.36 40.07 5.81
C ALA A 19 -37.67 40.19 6.61
N THR A 20 -38.41 41.27 6.34
CA THR A 20 -39.77 41.49 6.85
C THR A 20 -40.75 40.54 6.17
N PRO A 21 -41.84 40.11 6.85
CA PRO A 21 -42.78 39.14 6.30
C PRO A 21 -43.69 39.83 5.28
N LYS A 22 -43.52 39.49 3.99
CA LYS A 22 -44.45 39.86 2.93
C LYS A 22 -45.29 38.62 2.56
N ALA A 23 -46.57 38.72 2.89
CA ALA A 23 -47.75 38.05 2.34
C ALA A 23 -47.62 36.62 1.78
N ALA A 24 -48.48 35.74 2.29
CA ALA A 24 -48.70 34.36 1.86
C ALA A 24 -48.76 34.20 0.33
N GLU A 25 -47.85 33.40 -0.21
CA GLU A 25 -47.82 32.96 -1.60
C GLU A 25 -47.69 31.42 -1.64
N LYS A 26 -48.82 30.79 -1.97
CA LYS A 26 -49.05 29.50 -2.63
C LYS A 26 -48.19 28.29 -2.20
N THR A 27 -48.89 27.32 -1.63
CA THR A 27 -48.52 25.90 -1.51
C THR A 27 -47.68 25.42 -2.71
N PRO A 28 -46.55 24.71 -2.50
CA PRO A 28 -45.83 24.09 -3.60
C PRO A 28 -46.80 23.16 -4.33
N VAL A 29 -47.00 23.44 -5.62
CA VAL A 29 -47.70 22.54 -6.52
C VAL A 29 -46.92 21.22 -6.49
N GLU A 30 -47.58 20.15 -6.08
CA GLU A 30 -47.12 18.79 -6.30
C GLU A 30 -46.99 18.62 -7.82
N GLN A 31 -45.76 18.80 -8.31
CA GLN A 31 -45.42 18.55 -9.70
C GLN A 31 -45.51 17.05 -9.86
N SER A 32 -46.69 16.58 -10.30
CA SER A 32 -46.93 15.18 -10.60
C SER A 32 -45.92 14.74 -11.64
N ASP A 33 -44.92 13.96 -11.23
CA ASP A 33 -44.00 13.32 -12.15
C ASP A 33 -44.82 12.53 -13.18
N PRO A 34 -44.47 12.58 -14.47
CA PRO A 34 -45.17 11.82 -15.48
C PRO A 34 -45.18 10.33 -15.09
N PRO A 35 -46.29 9.60 -15.34
CA PRO A 35 -46.39 8.20 -14.96
C PRO A 35 -45.25 7.41 -15.62
N ILE A 36 -44.42 6.76 -14.80
CA ILE A 36 -43.33 5.92 -15.28
C ILE A 36 -43.94 4.70 -15.96
N VAL A 37 -43.77 4.60 -17.28
CA VAL A 37 -44.22 3.44 -18.05
C VAL A 37 -43.19 2.33 -17.87
N LEU A 38 -43.60 1.26 -17.19
CA LEU A 38 -42.78 0.08 -16.99
C LEU A 38 -42.61 -0.69 -18.31
N ARG A 39 -41.35 -0.97 -18.67
CA ARG A 39 -40.93 -1.75 -19.83
C ARG A 39 -40.21 -3.00 -19.38
N GLN A 40 -40.33 -4.07 -20.17
CA GLN A 40 -39.62 -5.31 -19.92
C GLN A 40 -38.39 -5.37 -20.84
N VAL A 41 -37.19 -5.41 -20.29
CA VAL A 41 -35.95 -5.39 -21.06
C VAL A 41 -35.51 -6.80 -21.48
N SER A 42 -34.98 -6.90 -22.70
CA SER A 42 -34.33 -8.08 -23.27
C SER A 42 -32.98 -7.69 -23.88
N ILE A 43 -31.98 -8.56 -23.74
CA ILE A 43 -30.63 -8.35 -24.25
C ILE A 43 -30.51 -9.05 -25.60
N VAL A 44 -30.00 -8.34 -26.62
CA VAL A 44 -29.82 -8.83 -27.98
C VAL A 44 -28.42 -8.47 -28.47
N ASN A 45 -27.86 -9.28 -29.38
CA ASN A 45 -26.52 -9.07 -29.97
C ASN A 45 -25.43 -8.86 -28.91
N ALA A 46 -25.48 -9.64 -27.83
CA ALA A 46 -24.43 -9.61 -26.82
C ALA A 46 -23.20 -10.37 -27.33
N GLU A 47 -22.05 -9.74 -27.28
CA GLU A 47 -20.77 -10.33 -27.68
C GLU A 47 -19.66 -9.90 -26.71
N ILE A 48 -18.75 -10.82 -26.43
CA ILE A 48 -17.49 -10.55 -25.75
C ILE A 48 -16.35 -10.82 -26.71
N THR A 49 -15.42 -9.89 -26.81
CA THR A 49 -14.24 -10.00 -27.66
C THR A 49 -13.00 -9.80 -26.82
N VAL A 50 -12.10 -10.78 -26.86
CA VAL A 50 -10.74 -10.60 -26.36
C VAL A 50 -9.86 -10.34 -27.58
N ALA A 51 -9.31 -9.13 -27.68
CA ALA A 51 -8.50 -8.70 -28.81
C ALA A 51 -7.15 -8.19 -28.32
N ASP A 52 -6.14 -8.30 -29.18
CA ASP A 52 -4.88 -7.62 -28.95
C ASP A 52 -5.08 -6.10 -29.08
N ARG A 53 -4.24 -5.31 -28.40
CA ARG A 53 -4.32 -3.85 -28.43
C ARG A 53 -4.05 -3.28 -29.82
N ASP A 54 -3.16 -3.92 -30.59
CA ASP A 54 -2.70 -3.41 -31.88
C ASP A 54 -3.63 -3.78 -33.06
N THR A 55 -4.54 -4.73 -32.87
CA THR A 55 -5.50 -5.14 -33.89
C THR A 55 -6.88 -4.53 -33.61
N SER A 56 -7.26 -3.57 -34.44
CA SER A 56 -8.52 -2.83 -34.34
C SER A 56 -9.76 -3.62 -34.77
N GLY A 57 -9.77 -4.97 -34.71
CA GLY A 57 -10.99 -5.71 -35.08
C GLY A 57 -10.98 -7.24 -35.16
N THR A 58 -9.87 -7.95 -34.92
CA THR A 58 -9.83 -9.42 -35.12
C THR A 58 -9.42 -10.15 -33.84
N GLY A 59 -10.18 -9.91 -32.77
CA GLY A 59 -10.09 -10.70 -31.54
C GLY A 59 -10.94 -11.97 -31.61
N ALA A 60 -10.79 -12.86 -30.64
CA ALA A 60 -11.69 -13.99 -30.46
C ALA A 60 -13.08 -13.48 -30.04
N VAL A 61 -14.00 -13.38 -31.00
CA VAL A 61 -15.39 -12.96 -30.76
C VAL A 61 -16.19 -14.16 -30.28
N THR A 62 -16.77 -14.05 -29.09
CA THR A 62 -17.70 -15.05 -28.53
C THR A 62 -19.08 -14.42 -28.42
N ALA A 63 -20.05 -14.94 -29.17
CA ALA A 63 -21.44 -14.54 -29.06
C ALA A 63 -22.03 -15.04 -27.73
N LEU A 64 -22.82 -14.19 -27.08
CA LEU A 64 -23.41 -14.45 -25.78
C LEU A 64 -24.93 -14.54 -25.91
N GLN A 65 -25.52 -15.53 -25.23
CA GLN A 65 -26.97 -15.71 -25.19
C GLN A 65 -27.46 -15.58 -23.75
N TYR A 66 -28.28 -14.57 -23.47
CA TYR A 66 -28.92 -14.44 -22.15
C TYR A 66 -29.93 -15.59 -21.93
N PRO A 67 -29.98 -16.25 -20.75
CA PRO A 67 -29.22 -16.01 -19.51
C PRO A 67 -28.05 -16.99 -19.29
N THR A 68 -27.46 -17.55 -20.35
CA THR A 68 -26.39 -18.56 -20.23
C THR A 68 -25.04 -17.93 -19.88
N THR A 69 -24.20 -18.66 -19.14
CA THR A 69 -22.83 -18.24 -18.82
C THR A 69 -21.85 -19.06 -19.66
N ILE A 70 -20.78 -18.44 -20.15
CA ILE A 70 -19.73 -19.15 -20.89
C ILE A 70 -19.09 -20.19 -19.96
N SER A 71 -19.04 -21.45 -20.43
CA SER A 71 -18.58 -22.59 -19.63
C SER A 71 -17.06 -22.63 -19.47
N HIS A 72 -16.33 -22.19 -20.49
CA HIS A 72 -14.87 -22.17 -20.50
C HIS A 72 -14.36 -20.79 -20.09
N PRO A 73 -13.42 -20.68 -19.15
CA PRO A 73 -12.85 -19.40 -18.77
C PRO A 73 -12.10 -18.81 -19.97
N LEU A 74 -12.26 -17.51 -20.19
CA LEU A 74 -11.48 -16.77 -21.17
C LEU A 74 -10.14 -16.38 -20.54
N ASP A 75 -9.04 -16.48 -21.27
CA ASP A 75 -7.75 -15.97 -20.82
C ASP A 75 -7.52 -14.59 -21.42
N ALA A 76 -7.06 -13.64 -20.60
CA ALA A 76 -6.64 -12.33 -21.08
C ALA A 76 -5.36 -11.82 -20.40
N ASP A 77 -4.44 -11.34 -21.22
CA ASP A 77 -3.15 -10.78 -20.81
C ASP A 77 -3.18 -9.24 -20.74
N SER A 78 -2.24 -8.66 -20.02
CA SER A 78 -1.95 -7.23 -19.88
C SER A 78 -1.93 -6.44 -21.19
N GLN A 79 -1.47 -7.02 -22.30
CA GLN A 79 -1.42 -6.37 -23.61
C GLN A 79 -2.74 -6.46 -24.38
N GLN A 80 -3.70 -7.26 -23.90
CA GLN A 80 -4.99 -7.44 -24.55
C GLN A 80 -6.04 -6.47 -24.01
N ARG A 81 -7.11 -6.32 -24.77
CA ARG A 81 -8.32 -5.58 -24.39
C ARG A 81 -9.53 -6.49 -24.45
N VAL A 82 -10.43 -6.26 -23.50
CA VAL A 82 -11.70 -6.96 -23.39
C VAL A 82 -12.79 -5.99 -23.81
N VAL A 83 -13.49 -6.32 -24.89
CA VAL A 83 -14.58 -5.51 -25.43
C VAL A 83 -15.88 -6.27 -25.24
N ILE A 84 -16.85 -5.65 -24.57
CA ILE A 84 -18.19 -6.20 -24.41
C ILE A 84 -19.15 -5.28 -25.14
N LYS A 85 -19.99 -5.85 -25.98
CA LYS A 85 -21.05 -5.13 -26.68
C LYS A 85 -22.37 -5.83 -26.50
N PHE A 86 -23.44 -5.04 -26.41
CA PHE A 86 -24.79 -5.56 -26.34
C PHE A 86 -25.78 -4.47 -26.75
N GLN A 87 -26.99 -4.89 -27.11
CA GLN A 87 -28.10 -3.99 -27.39
C GLN A 87 -29.29 -4.37 -26.50
N LEU A 88 -30.04 -3.37 -26.05
CA LEU A 88 -31.23 -3.57 -25.25
C LEU A 88 -32.48 -3.36 -26.11
N LYS A 89 -33.45 -4.27 -25.99
CA LYS A 89 -34.75 -4.16 -26.65
C LYS A 89 -35.89 -4.37 -25.67
N ASP A 90 -36.98 -3.65 -25.87
CA ASP A 90 -38.23 -3.90 -25.16
C ASP A 90 -38.81 -5.26 -25.62
N LYS A 91 -39.07 -6.16 -24.68
CA LYS A 91 -39.65 -7.48 -24.96
C LYS A 91 -41.07 -7.39 -25.51
N LEU A 92 -41.82 -6.33 -25.16
CA LEU A 92 -43.21 -6.17 -25.57
C LEU A 92 -43.33 -5.52 -26.94
N LYS A 93 -42.57 -4.44 -27.18
CA LYS A 93 -42.62 -3.68 -28.44
C LYS A 93 -41.58 -4.11 -29.48
N GLY A 94 -40.52 -4.79 -29.07
CA GLY A 94 -39.39 -5.15 -29.93
C GLY A 94 -38.50 -3.96 -30.34
N ASP A 95 -38.81 -2.76 -29.85
CA ASP A 95 -38.07 -1.54 -30.15
C ASP A 95 -36.77 -1.45 -29.34
N VAL A 96 -35.77 -0.78 -29.90
CA VAL A 96 -34.48 -0.56 -29.22
C VAL A 96 -34.70 0.44 -28.10
N MET A 97 -34.16 0.13 -26.91
CA MET A 97 -34.31 0.98 -25.73
C MET A 97 -32.96 1.30 -25.11
N SER A 98 -32.89 2.43 -24.41
CA SER A 98 -31.79 2.75 -23.51
C SER A 98 -32.21 2.49 -22.06
N ALA A 99 -31.24 2.07 -21.25
CA ALA A 99 -31.32 2.06 -19.80
C ALA A 99 -30.45 3.20 -19.23
N HIS A 100 -30.88 3.77 -18.10
CA HIS A 100 -30.14 4.83 -17.41
C HIS A 100 -28.84 4.31 -16.77
N GLN A 101 -28.85 3.08 -16.26
CA GLN A 101 -27.67 2.47 -15.64
C GLN A 101 -27.36 1.09 -16.24
N THR A 102 -26.18 0.99 -16.85
CA THR A 102 -25.62 -0.24 -17.40
C THR A 102 -24.21 -0.42 -16.90
N PHE A 103 -24.02 -1.42 -16.06
CA PHE A 103 -22.77 -1.67 -15.37
C PHE A 103 -22.23 -3.05 -15.73
N VAL A 104 -20.93 -3.13 -15.94
CA VAL A 104 -20.20 -4.38 -16.01
C VAL A 104 -19.36 -4.49 -14.75
N GLN A 105 -19.72 -5.44 -13.91
CA GLN A 105 -19.01 -5.77 -12.69
C GLN A 105 -17.98 -6.85 -13.00
N MET A 106 -16.75 -6.64 -12.53
CA MET A 106 -15.69 -7.63 -12.51
C MET A 106 -15.36 -7.95 -11.05
N LYS A 107 -15.50 -9.22 -10.67
CA LYS A 107 -15.29 -9.69 -9.30
C LYS A 107 -14.15 -10.69 -9.22
N ASN A 108 -13.13 -10.41 -8.42
CA ASN A 108 -12.06 -11.39 -8.17
C ASN A 108 -12.57 -12.49 -7.23
N MET A 109 -12.46 -13.76 -7.66
CA MET A 109 -12.97 -14.90 -6.88
C MET A 109 -12.18 -15.18 -5.59
N LYS A 110 -10.89 -14.80 -5.54
CA LYS A 110 -10.03 -15.03 -4.37
C LYS A 110 -10.20 -13.92 -3.33
N THR A 111 -10.04 -12.66 -3.73
CA THR A 111 -10.11 -11.53 -2.79
C THR A 111 -11.51 -11.01 -2.54
N LYS A 112 -12.50 -11.43 -3.36
CA LYS A 112 -13.86 -10.88 -3.39
C LYS A 112 -13.91 -9.37 -3.68
N GLN A 113 -12.80 -8.78 -4.16
CA GLN A 113 -12.78 -7.41 -4.60
C GLN A 113 -13.60 -7.28 -5.89
N GLU A 114 -14.42 -6.24 -5.95
CA GLU A 114 -15.31 -5.96 -7.08
C GLU A 114 -15.00 -4.58 -7.63
N ILE A 115 -14.98 -4.47 -8.96
CA ILE A 115 -14.82 -3.22 -9.67
C ILE A 115 -15.94 -3.14 -10.70
N VAL A 116 -16.54 -1.96 -10.81
CA VAL A 116 -17.70 -1.74 -11.68
C VAL A 116 -17.32 -0.72 -12.74
N PHE A 117 -17.55 -1.10 -13.99
CA PHE A 117 -17.35 -0.24 -15.16
C PHE A 117 -18.70 0.14 -15.75
N ILE A 118 -18.79 1.37 -16.27
CA ILE A 118 -19.99 1.86 -16.94
C ILE A 118 -19.90 1.49 -18.42
N ALA A 119 -20.95 0.88 -18.97
CA ALA A 119 -21.09 0.70 -20.41
C ALA A 119 -21.85 1.90 -20.98
N GLU A 120 -21.30 2.56 -22.00
CA GLU A 120 -21.90 3.75 -22.61
C GLU A 120 -22.63 3.36 -23.91
N PRO A 121 -23.82 3.94 -24.17
CA PRO A 121 -24.52 3.74 -25.43
C PRO A 121 -23.95 4.65 -26.52
N ASP A 122 -23.79 4.08 -27.72
CA ASP A 122 -23.51 4.85 -28.94
C ASP A 122 -24.80 5.49 -29.51
N SER A 123 -24.68 6.27 -30.58
CA SER A 123 -25.77 6.91 -31.33
C SER A 123 -26.84 5.94 -31.82
N ALA A 124 -26.45 4.67 -32.04
CA ALA A 124 -27.35 3.58 -32.43
C ALA A 124 -27.89 2.75 -31.24
N LEU A 125 -27.74 3.25 -30.00
CA LEU A 125 -28.14 2.56 -28.76
C LEU A 125 -27.48 1.19 -28.57
N ASN A 126 -26.28 1.03 -29.15
CA ASN A 126 -25.42 -0.11 -28.89
C ASN A 126 -24.53 0.23 -27.72
N TYR A 127 -24.61 -0.55 -26.65
CA TYR A 127 -23.74 -0.39 -25.51
C TYR A 127 -22.39 -1.02 -25.82
N LYS A 128 -21.33 -0.25 -25.60
CA LYS A 128 -19.95 -0.73 -25.76
C LYS A 128 -19.18 -0.44 -24.48
N LEU A 129 -18.47 -1.45 -24.01
CA LEU A 129 -17.43 -1.31 -23.01
C LEU A 129 -16.11 -1.77 -23.61
N ASP A 130 -15.09 -0.91 -23.58
CA ASP A 130 -13.73 -1.20 -24.07
C ASP A 130 -12.78 -1.13 -22.87
N LEU A 131 -12.36 -2.29 -22.35
CA LEU A 131 -11.44 -2.41 -21.23
C LEU A 131 -10.05 -2.74 -21.74
N ASN A 132 -9.17 -1.74 -21.75
CA ASN A 132 -7.76 -1.97 -21.96
C ASN A 132 -7.12 -2.41 -20.63
N LEU A 133 -6.64 -3.65 -20.57
CA LEU A 133 -6.14 -4.25 -19.34
C LEU A 133 -4.87 -3.56 -18.82
N GLN A 134 -4.05 -2.99 -19.71
CA GLN A 134 -2.86 -2.23 -19.32
C GLN A 134 -3.22 -0.93 -18.59
N THR A 135 -4.18 -0.17 -19.12
CA THR A 135 -4.56 1.13 -18.52
C THR A 135 -5.43 0.94 -17.28
N LYS A 136 -6.22 -0.14 -17.25
CA LYS A 136 -7.08 -0.54 -16.13
C LYS A 136 -6.39 -1.43 -15.10
N ALA A 137 -5.11 -1.76 -15.29
CA ALA A 137 -4.33 -2.54 -14.34
C ALA A 137 -4.28 -1.89 -12.95
N LYS A 138 -4.15 -0.55 -12.92
CA LYS A 138 -4.17 0.21 -11.67
C LYS A 138 -5.51 0.12 -10.95
N ASP A 139 -6.61 0.22 -11.69
CA ASP A 139 -7.97 0.10 -11.13
C ASP A 139 -8.20 -1.32 -10.55
N LEU A 140 -7.58 -2.33 -11.18
CA LEU A 140 -7.56 -3.74 -10.75
C LEU A 140 -6.49 -4.07 -9.70
N ASN A 141 -5.80 -3.07 -9.12
CA ASN A 141 -4.71 -3.23 -8.15
C ASN A 141 -3.57 -4.17 -8.63
N HIS A 142 -3.36 -4.31 -9.94
CA HIS A 142 -2.40 -5.26 -10.54
C HIS A 142 -2.58 -6.71 -10.05
N MET A 143 -3.79 -7.09 -9.66
CA MET A 143 -4.06 -8.41 -9.09
C MET A 143 -4.34 -9.44 -10.18
N ASN A 144 -3.58 -10.52 -10.17
CA ASN A 144 -3.76 -11.63 -11.09
C ASN A 144 -4.74 -12.67 -10.54
N GLY A 145 -5.52 -13.26 -11.43
CA GLY A 145 -6.39 -14.38 -11.06
C GLY A 145 -7.68 -14.46 -11.84
N LEU A 146 -8.61 -15.26 -11.32
CA LEU A 146 -9.90 -15.51 -11.93
C LEU A 146 -10.92 -14.44 -11.50
N TYR A 147 -11.46 -13.74 -12.49
CA TYR A 147 -12.50 -12.74 -12.34
C TYR A 147 -13.82 -13.24 -12.92
N GLU A 148 -14.91 -13.03 -12.20
CA GLU A 148 -16.26 -13.23 -12.69
C GLU A 148 -16.79 -11.91 -13.29
N ILE A 149 -17.24 -11.95 -14.55
CA ILE A 149 -17.83 -10.81 -15.23
C ILE A 149 -19.35 -10.93 -15.18
N SER A 150 -20.01 -9.92 -14.60
CA SER A 150 -21.46 -9.82 -14.53
C SER A 150 -21.95 -8.51 -15.14
N LEU A 151 -22.99 -8.59 -15.97
CA LEU A 151 -23.70 -7.44 -16.51
C LEU A 151 -24.91 -7.13 -15.64
N ILE A 152 -25.01 -5.87 -15.23
CA ILE A 152 -26.06 -5.35 -14.38
C ILE A 152 -26.76 -4.23 -15.16
N ILE A 153 -28.07 -4.38 -15.38
CA ILE A 153 -28.88 -3.40 -16.11
C ILE A 153 -30.04 -2.97 -15.21
N GLY A 154 -30.18 -1.67 -15.00
CA GLY A 154 -31.22 -1.08 -14.18
C GLY A 154 -31.64 0.31 -14.66
N ASP A 155 -32.93 0.60 -14.54
CA ASP A 155 -33.51 1.92 -14.77
C ASP A 155 -34.86 1.98 -14.06
N ALA A 156 -35.33 3.19 -13.73
CA ALA A 156 -36.63 3.41 -13.10
C ALA A 156 -37.80 2.92 -13.99
N SER A 157 -37.61 2.92 -15.31
CA SER A 157 -38.61 2.45 -16.28
C SER A 157 -38.57 0.94 -16.54
N ILE A 158 -37.65 0.18 -15.94
CA ILE A 158 -37.49 -1.27 -16.18
C ILE A 158 -38.18 -2.07 -15.06
N SER A 159 -39.08 -2.99 -15.44
CA SER A 159 -39.76 -3.88 -14.48
C SER A 159 -38.94 -5.11 -14.07
N ASN A 160 -38.00 -5.55 -14.91
CA ASN A 160 -37.15 -6.71 -14.69
C ASN A 160 -35.65 -6.31 -14.68
N PRO A 161 -35.09 -5.87 -13.54
CA PRO A 161 -33.66 -5.62 -13.46
C PRO A 161 -32.89 -6.92 -13.76
N ILE A 162 -31.83 -6.81 -14.58
CA ILE A 162 -31.05 -7.97 -15.01
C ILE A 162 -29.71 -7.96 -14.29
N LEU A 163 -29.40 -9.06 -13.61
CA LEU A 163 -28.05 -9.42 -13.16
C LEU A 163 -27.67 -10.72 -13.87
N TRP A 164 -26.75 -10.64 -14.81
CA TRP A 164 -26.36 -11.77 -15.64
C TRP A 164 -24.86 -12.02 -15.57
N LYS A 165 -24.48 -13.23 -15.16
CA LYS A 165 -23.10 -13.71 -15.18
C LYS A 165 -22.74 -14.12 -16.61
N ILE A 166 -21.87 -13.35 -17.25
CA ILE A 166 -21.49 -13.54 -18.66
C ILE A 166 -20.42 -14.62 -18.79
N ALA A 167 -19.31 -14.46 -18.06
CA ALA A 167 -18.12 -15.29 -18.20
C ALA A 167 -17.23 -15.24 -16.95
N SER A 168 -16.36 -16.23 -16.83
CA SER A 168 -15.17 -16.14 -16.00
C SER A 168 -13.96 -15.82 -16.89
N ILE A 169 -13.15 -14.86 -16.49
CA ILE A 169 -11.94 -14.45 -17.20
C ILE A 169 -10.73 -14.60 -16.28
N ASN A 170 -9.68 -15.24 -16.77
CA ASN A 170 -8.41 -15.36 -16.08
C ASN A 170 -7.51 -14.22 -16.53
N LEU A 171 -7.27 -13.26 -15.64
CA LEU A 171 -6.47 -12.07 -15.92
C LEU A 171 -5.03 -12.28 -15.49
N GLN A 172 -4.13 -12.06 -16.43
CA GLN A 172 -2.68 -12.00 -16.22
C GLN A 172 -2.21 -10.57 -16.47
N LEU A 173 -2.15 -9.77 -15.41
CA LEU A 173 -1.57 -8.42 -15.46
C LEU A 173 -0.07 -8.51 -15.13
N SER A 174 0.75 -7.72 -15.82
CA SER A 174 2.18 -7.70 -15.57
C SER A 174 2.44 -7.22 -14.13
N ASN A 175 2.98 -8.12 -13.29
CA ASN A 175 3.32 -7.84 -11.91
C ASN A 175 4.43 -6.79 -11.86
N GLN A 176 4.09 -5.53 -11.59
CA GLN A 176 5.07 -4.53 -11.18
C GLN A 176 5.25 -4.50 -9.65
N LEU A 177 4.56 -5.37 -8.92
CA LEU A 177 4.68 -5.55 -7.48
C LEU A 177 4.91 -7.03 -7.17
N PRO A 178 5.82 -7.37 -6.24
CA PRO A 178 5.99 -8.74 -5.78
C PRO A 178 4.67 -9.23 -5.18
N ASP A 179 4.41 -10.53 -5.37
CA ASP A 179 3.21 -11.24 -4.96
C ASP A 179 2.57 -10.68 -3.68
N SER A 180 1.28 -10.36 -3.81
CA SER A 180 0.35 -10.44 -2.70
C SER A 180 0.70 -9.58 -1.50
N GLU A 181 0.48 -8.27 -1.61
CA GLU A 181 -0.26 -7.65 -0.51
C GLU A 181 -1.65 -8.29 -0.54
N GLU A 182 -1.79 -9.45 0.13
CA GLU A 182 -3.09 -9.82 0.68
C GLU A 182 -3.61 -8.53 1.32
N VAL A 183 -4.88 -8.22 1.11
CA VAL A 183 -5.54 -7.15 1.86
C VAL A 183 -5.57 -7.63 3.31
N VAL A 184 -4.42 -7.54 3.99
CA VAL A 184 -4.22 -7.89 5.38
C VAL A 184 -5.11 -6.89 6.07
N SER A 185 -6.23 -7.40 6.59
CA SER A 185 -7.18 -6.54 7.26
C SER A 185 -6.42 -5.65 8.24
N PRO A 186 -6.74 -4.34 8.32
CA PRO A 186 -5.97 -3.38 9.12
C PRO A 186 -5.97 -3.72 10.63
N PHE A 187 -6.75 -4.73 11.03
CA PHE A 187 -6.92 -5.22 12.39
C PHE A 187 -6.06 -6.45 12.73
N VAL A 188 -5.17 -6.91 11.82
CA VAL A 188 -4.22 -8.00 12.15
C VAL A 188 -3.04 -7.42 12.91
N SER A 189 -2.66 -8.07 14.02
CA SER A 189 -1.43 -7.76 14.74
C SER A 189 -0.24 -7.92 13.80
N LYS A 190 0.51 -6.83 13.58
CA LYS A 190 1.73 -6.84 12.79
C LYS A 190 2.77 -7.77 13.44
N PRO A 191 3.64 -8.43 12.65
CA PRO A 191 4.71 -9.25 13.21
C PRO A 191 5.61 -8.42 14.13
N GLU A 192 6.05 -9.02 15.24
CA GLU A 192 6.95 -8.37 16.19
C GLU A 192 8.29 -8.03 15.53
N ILE A 193 8.66 -6.75 15.57
CA ILE A 193 9.94 -6.28 15.03
C ILE A 193 11.03 -6.60 16.06
N LYS A 194 11.89 -7.58 15.73
CA LYS A 194 13.08 -7.89 16.53
C LYS A 194 14.21 -7.00 16.08
N HIS A 195 14.63 -6.08 16.95
CA HIS A 195 15.83 -5.32 16.65
C HIS A 195 17.06 -6.23 16.79
N LEU A 196 17.91 -6.24 15.77
CA LEU A 196 19.16 -6.98 15.76
C LEU A 196 20.26 -6.05 16.28
N PHE A 197 20.79 -6.35 17.46
CA PHE A 197 21.98 -5.68 17.95
C PHE A 197 23.18 -6.02 17.08
N ARG A 198 24.15 -5.11 17.03
CA ARG A 198 25.46 -5.40 16.42
C ARG A 198 26.11 -6.53 17.22
N GLU A 199 26.66 -7.51 16.52
CA GLU A 199 27.46 -8.55 17.14
C GLU A 199 28.69 -7.91 17.82
N PRO A 200 29.07 -8.36 19.02
CA PRO A 200 30.28 -7.87 19.67
C PRO A 200 31.49 -8.19 18.80
N GLU A 201 32.44 -7.25 18.75
CA GLU A 201 33.69 -7.47 18.03
C GLU A 201 34.43 -8.69 18.57
N ASN A 202 35.01 -9.49 17.67
CA ASN A 202 35.75 -10.68 18.06
C ASN A 202 37.06 -10.29 18.76
N ARG A 203 37.22 -10.70 20.03
CA ARG A 203 38.45 -10.44 20.81
C ARG A 203 39.49 -11.52 20.51
N PRO A 204 40.78 -11.17 20.39
CA PRO A 204 41.83 -12.16 20.17
C PRO A 204 41.93 -13.13 21.35
N ALA A 205 42.39 -14.36 21.08
CA ALA A 205 42.54 -15.38 22.12
C ALA A 205 43.48 -14.90 23.24
N PRO A 206 43.13 -15.11 24.52
CA PRO A 206 43.88 -14.59 25.66
C PRO A 206 45.32 -15.15 25.73
N VAL A 207 45.53 -16.36 25.22
CA VAL A 207 46.85 -17.00 25.17
C VAL A 207 47.83 -16.18 24.32
N VAL A 208 47.37 -15.61 23.21
CA VAL A 208 48.21 -14.78 22.33
C VAL A 208 48.60 -13.50 23.07
N SER A 209 47.62 -12.83 23.70
CA SER A 209 47.88 -11.61 24.50
C SER A 209 48.90 -11.86 25.61
N MET A 210 48.78 -12.98 26.33
CA MET A 210 49.67 -13.31 27.44
C MET A 210 51.08 -13.67 26.97
N ALA A 211 51.22 -14.39 25.85
CA ALA A 211 52.53 -14.71 25.28
C ALA A 211 53.32 -13.45 24.90
N PHE A 212 52.68 -12.49 24.22
CA PHE A 212 53.30 -11.21 23.88
C PHE A 212 53.58 -10.36 25.12
N SER A 213 52.72 -10.38 26.13
CA SER A 213 52.97 -9.68 27.40
C SER A 213 54.23 -10.20 28.09
N ILE A 214 54.45 -11.52 28.13
CA ILE A 214 55.67 -12.12 28.70
C ILE A 214 56.89 -11.74 27.84
N LEU A 215 56.76 -11.80 26.50
CA LEU A 215 57.83 -11.43 25.59
C LEU A 215 58.34 -9.99 25.82
N VAL A 216 57.44 -9.05 26.12
CA VAL A 216 57.80 -7.65 26.45
C VAL A 216 58.56 -7.53 27.78
N VAL A 217 58.34 -8.43 28.74
CA VAL A 217 59.05 -8.44 30.03
C VAL A 217 60.45 -9.04 29.91
N VAL A 218 60.72 -9.88 28.91
CA VAL A 218 62.01 -10.56 28.72
C VAL A 218 63.21 -9.59 28.65
N PRO A 219 63.20 -8.50 27.85
CA PRO A 219 64.30 -7.53 27.83
C PRO A 219 64.61 -6.91 29.20
N ILE A 220 63.59 -6.69 30.04
CA ILE A 220 63.77 -6.15 31.39
C ILE A 220 64.49 -7.16 32.28
N VAL A 221 64.09 -8.43 32.21
CA VAL A 221 64.76 -9.50 32.96
C VAL A 221 66.21 -9.68 32.51
N ILE A 222 66.47 -9.60 31.20
CA ILE A 222 67.83 -9.66 30.64
C ILE A 222 68.66 -8.48 31.14
N LEU A 223 68.10 -7.26 31.18
CA LEU A 223 68.78 -6.08 31.70
C LEU A 223 69.23 -6.27 33.16
N PHE A 224 68.32 -6.70 34.03
CA PHE A 224 68.66 -6.98 35.44
C PHE A 224 69.68 -8.11 35.57
N GLY A 225 69.54 -9.19 34.78
CA GLY A 225 70.51 -10.27 34.76
C GLY A 225 71.92 -9.80 34.37
N LEU A 226 72.02 -8.90 33.38
CA LEU A 226 73.29 -8.35 32.94
C LEU A 226 73.90 -7.41 34.00
N TRP A 227 73.07 -6.60 34.67
CA TRP A 227 73.46 -5.77 35.81
C TRP A 227 74.05 -6.60 36.97
N PHE A 228 73.47 -7.76 37.29
CA PHE A 228 74.02 -8.66 38.28
C PHE A 228 75.35 -9.29 37.84
N LYS A 229 75.51 -9.65 36.55
CA LYS A 229 76.78 -10.23 36.06
C LYS A 229 77.93 -9.22 35.96
N ILE A 230 77.65 -7.96 35.62
CA ILE A 230 78.66 -6.88 35.57
C ILE A 230 79.08 -6.45 36.98
N GLY A 231 78.25 -6.75 37.99
CA GLY A 231 78.52 -6.38 39.38
C GLY A 231 78.25 -4.90 39.62
N LEU A 232 77.01 -4.46 39.38
CA LEU A 232 76.59 -3.10 39.72
C LEU A 232 76.96 -2.77 41.16
N ASN A 233 77.80 -1.75 41.32
CA ASN A 233 78.29 -1.35 42.61
C ASN A 233 77.31 -0.37 43.28
N PHE A 234 76.60 -0.83 44.30
CA PHE A 234 75.74 0.00 45.15
C PHE A 234 76.50 0.66 46.33
N SER A 235 77.82 0.49 46.44
CA SER A 235 78.62 1.02 47.56
C SER A 235 78.69 2.54 47.62
N GLY A 236 78.34 3.23 46.53
CA GLY A 236 78.30 4.68 46.45
C GLY A 236 76.97 5.31 46.84
N PHE A 237 75.99 4.54 47.35
CA PHE A 237 74.69 5.08 47.71
C PHE A 237 74.77 5.80 49.08
N PRO A 238 74.66 7.15 49.13
CA PRO A 238 74.61 7.83 50.41
C PRO A 238 73.29 7.48 51.10
N LEU A 239 73.35 6.70 52.19
CA LEU A 239 72.23 6.41 53.08
C LEU A 239 71.79 7.65 53.91
N ALA A 240 71.89 8.84 53.32
CA ALA A 240 71.37 10.07 53.89
C ALA A 240 69.85 10.13 53.72
N LEU A 241 69.14 10.68 54.71
CA LEU A 241 67.67 10.83 54.66
C LEU A 241 67.15 11.61 53.45
N SER A 242 68.00 12.40 52.77
CA SER A 242 67.64 13.12 51.54
C SER A 242 67.52 12.24 50.30
N ALA A 243 68.16 11.06 50.28
CA ALA A 243 68.13 10.15 49.12
C ALA A 243 66.73 9.56 48.83
N PRO A 244 65.98 9.00 49.82
CA PRO A 244 64.61 8.55 49.59
C PRO A 244 63.65 9.72 49.27
N VAL A 245 63.90 10.93 49.80
CA VAL A 245 63.12 12.15 49.48
C VAL A 245 63.37 12.65 48.06
N PHE A 246 64.56 12.42 47.50
CA PHE A 246 64.84 12.72 46.08
C PHE A 246 64.22 11.68 45.13
N LEU A 247 64.21 10.40 45.52
CA LEU A 247 63.66 9.28 44.74
C LEU A 247 62.13 9.24 44.76
N CYS A 248 61.52 9.72 45.85
CA CYS A 248 60.09 9.99 45.94
C CYS A 248 59.90 11.48 45.67
N PRO A 249 59.71 11.93 44.42
CA PRO A 249 59.56 13.35 44.14
C PRO A 249 58.35 13.91 44.90
N ASP A 250 58.60 14.65 45.98
CA ASP A 250 57.59 15.49 46.62
C ASP A 250 57.15 16.52 45.59
N ARG A 251 55.98 16.26 45.01
CA ARG A 251 55.31 17.16 44.07
C ARG A 251 54.64 18.28 44.86
N GLU A 252 55.40 19.21 45.45
CA GLU A 252 54.83 20.49 45.91
C GLU A 252 55.90 21.58 46.12
N TYR A 253 56.31 22.26 45.04
CA TYR A 253 56.79 23.64 45.13
C TYR A 253 55.67 24.55 44.65
N LYS A 254 54.88 25.09 45.59
CA LYS A 254 53.91 26.15 45.34
C LYS A 254 54.55 27.47 45.78
N PRO A 255 54.89 28.40 44.87
CA PRO A 255 55.39 29.70 45.29
C PRO A 255 54.27 30.48 45.97
N GLU A 256 54.54 30.91 47.20
CA GLU A 256 53.66 31.77 47.98
C GLU A 256 53.61 33.15 47.31
N ILE A 257 52.44 33.50 46.76
CA ILE A 257 52.17 34.83 46.22
C ILE A 257 52.13 35.78 47.41
N GLN A 258 53.16 36.63 47.52
CA GLN A 258 53.17 37.76 48.44
C GLN A 258 52.03 38.72 48.07
N THR A 259 50.90 38.61 48.76
CA THR A 259 49.91 39.69 48.85
C THR A 259 50.50 40.80 49.71
N LYS A 260 50.99 41.86 49.08
CA LYS A 260 51.24 43.15 49.75
C LYS A 260 50.07 44.09 49.43
N LYS A 261 49.45 44.56 50.51
CA LYS A 261 48.48 45.67 50.58
C LYS A 261 48.93 46.89 49.79
#